data_AF-A0A086A9J3-F1
#
_entry.id   AF-A0A086A9J3-F1
#
_cell.length_a   1.000
_cell.length_b   1.000
_cell.length_c   1.000
_cell.angle_alpha   90.00
_cell.angle_beta   90.00
_cell.angle_gamma   90.00
#
_symmetry.space_group_name_H-M   'P 1'
#
loop_
_entity.id
_entity.type
_entity.pdbx_description
1 polymer ?
#
loop_
_entity_poly.entity_id
_entity_poly.type
_entity_poly.pdbx_seq_one_letter_code
_entity_poly.pdbx_strand_id
1 'polypeptide(L)'
;MVFIIFVIFWACVLSLVLSKVKSGRMAKWAKLFRIVTVVFSVSIFTYWFIKKSAVGFIDNSVGLQVINKLPQTLDFYVINVNNPEKNGVLESKHIGKIRPEYYRVEYLKMDQSNEYWIVGYLGKKNLVYFSQHSVPNKNIDQIVEVQNYINQSLKLSEAAKKQVDAYNYENTKLGIWVALDLLLLFLNLVLIVRKNK
;
A
#
# COMPACT_ATOMS: atom_id res chain seq x y z
N MET A 1 6.90 -3.86 -9.80
CA MET A 1 6.86 -4.50 -8.47
C MET A 1 6.11 -5.82 -8.50
N VAL A 2 4.86 -5.85 -8.98
CA VAL A 2 4.09 -7.10 -9.18
C VAL A 2 4.88 -8.14 -9.99
N PHE A 3 5.57 -7.72 -11.06
CA PHE A 3 6.45 -8.61 -11.82
C PHE A 3 7.59 -9.23 -11.00
N ILE A 4 8.23 -8.45 -10.12
CA ILE A 4 9.33 -8.92 -9.27
C ILE A 4 8.80 -9.94 -8.25
N ILE A 5 7.65 -9.64 -7.62
CA ILE A 5 6.94 -10.54 -6.71
C ILE A 5 6.61 -11.85 -7.44
N PHE A 6 6.07 -11.77 -8.65
CA PHE A 6 5.75 -12.95 -9.47
C PHE A 6 7.00 -13.78 -9.84
N VAL A 7 8.14 -13.14 -10.14
CA VAL A 7 9.40 -13.86 -10.40
C VAL A 7 9.90 -14.56 -9.12
N ILE A 8 9.81 -13.89 -7.96
CA ILE A 8 10.15 -14.49 -6.66
C ILE A 8 9.25 -15.70 -6.39
N PHE A 9 7.95 -15.58 -6.62
CA PHE A 9 6.99 -16.68 -6.47
C PHE A 9 7.45 -17.92 -7.24
N TRP A 10 7.68 -17.80 -8.54
CA TRP A 10 8.10 -18.93 -9.36
C TRP A 10 9.48 -19.48 -8.97
N ALA A 11 10.42 -18.61 -8.60
CA ALA A 11 11.73 -19.05 -8.12
C ALA A 11 11.60 -19.86 -6.81
N CYS A 12 10.73 -19.44 -5.89
CA CYS A 12 10.46 -20.14 -4.63
C CYS A 12 9.72 -21.47 -4.86
N VAL A 13 8.76 -21.52 -5.78
CA VAL A 13 8.06 -22.76 -6.19
C VAL A 13 9.04 -23.75 -6.82
N LEU A 14 9.87 -23.29 -7.76
CA LEU A 14 10.88 -24.13 -8.40
C LEU A 14 11.89 -24.66 -7.37
N SER A 15 12.31 -23.80 -6.44
CA SER A 15 13.21 -24.19 -5.35
C SER A 15 12.61 -25.28 -4.45
N LEU A 16 11.31 -25.22 -4.20
CA LEU A 16 10.56 -26.24 -3.47
C LEU A 16 10.49 -27.56 -4.22
N VAL A 17 10.21 -27.55 -5.53
CA VAL A 17 10.20 -28.77 -6.34
C VAL A 17 11.58 -29.43 -6.36
N LEU A 18 12.64 -28.63 -6.53
CA LEU A 18 14.03 -29.10 -6.50
C LEU A 18 14.45 -29.65 -5.14
N SER A 19 13.68 -29.44 -4.05
CA SER A 19 13.93 -30.05 -2.73
C SER A 19 13.83 -31.57 -2.73
N LYS A 20 13.10 -32.16 -3.67
CA LYS A 20 12.91 -33.61 -3.75
C LYS A 20 14.14 -34.33 -4.30
N VAL A 21 15.10 -33.61 -4.89
CA VAL A 21 16.32 -34.20 -5.44
C VAL A 21 17.33 -34.47 -4.31
N LYS A 22 17.40 -35.72 -3.86
CA LYS A 22 18.15 -36.11 -2.65
C LYS A 22 19.59 -36.62 -2.90
N SER A 23 19.98 -36.98 -4.12
CA SER A 23 21.30 -37.56 -4.40
C SER A 23 21.94 -37.05 -5.69
N GLY A 24 23.28 -37.15 -5.77
CA GLY A 24 24.09 -36.79 -6.94
C GLY A 24 24.55 -35.32 -7.02
N ARG A 25 25.23 -34.95 -8.11
CA ARG A 25 25.68 -33.57 -8.37
C ARG A 25 24.52 -32.57 -8.43
N MET A 26 23.35 -33.01 -8.92
CA MET A 26 22.14 -32.20 -9.00
C MET A 26 21.60 -31.78 -7.63
N ALA A 27 21.77 -32.60 -6.59
CA ALA A 27 21.37 -32.24 -5.23
C ALA A 27 22.19 -31.06 -4.66
N LYS A 28 23.49 -30.97 -4.99
CA LYS A 28 24.34 -29.85 -4.59
C LYS A 28 23.90 -28.54 -5.27
N TRP A 29 23.64 -28.59 -6.57
CA TRP A 29 23.12 -27.44 -7.32
C TRP A 29 21.74 -27.00 -6.84
N ALA A 30 20.82 -27.94 -6.57
CA ALA A 30 19.51 -27.65 -6.01
C ALA A 30 19.59 -26.95 -4.65
N LYS A 31 20.52 -27.39 -3.78
CA LYS A 31 20.77 -26.75 -2.48
C LYS A 31 21.34 -25.33 -2.64
N LEU A 32 22.30 -25.14 -3.53
CA LEU A 32 22.88 -23.82 -3.81
C LEU A 32 21.82 -22.86 -4.38
N PHE A 33 21.05 -23.31 -5.37
CA PHE A 33 19.95 -22.54 -5.95
C PHE A 33 18.97 -22.07 -4.86
N ARG A 34 18.57 -22.96 -3.93
CA ARG A 34 17.69 -22.58 -2.83
C ARG A 34 18.29 -21.50 -1.94
N ILE A 35 19.56 -21.62 -1.55
CA ILE A 35 20.20 -20.61 -0.69
C ILE A 35 20.20 -19.25 -1.40
N VAL A 36 20.58 -19.20 -2.68
CA VAL A 36 20.57 -17.98 -3.48
C VAL A 36 19.17 -17.38 -3.55
N THR A 37 18.15 -18.19 -3.87
CA THR A 37 16.75 -17.74 -3.94
C THR A 37 16.27 -17.17 -2.62
N VAL A 38 16.54 -17.84 -1.49
CA VAL A 38 16.11 -17.35 -0.17
C VAL A 38 16.79 -16.03 0.18
N VAL A 39 18.12 -15.95 0.04
CA VAL A 39 18.88 -14.72 0.36
C VAL A 39 18.41 -13.56 -0.51
N PHE A 40 18.22 -13.79 -1.81
CA PHE A 40 17.76 -12.78 -2.74
C PHE A 40 16.34 -12.29 -2.41
N SER A 41 15.40 -13.21 -2.19
CA SER A 41 14.02 -12.87 -1.85
C SER A 41 13.93 -12.13 -0.51
N VAL A 42 14.67 -12.57 0.53
CA VAL A 42 14.73 -11.86 1.82
C VAL A 42 15.26 -10.44 1.63
N SER A 43 16.31 -10.25 0.83
CA SER A 43 16.88 -8.93 0.56
C SER A 43 15.88 -7.99 -0.12
N ILE A 44 15.17 -8.48 -1.15
CA ILE A 44 14.14 -7.70 -1.85
C ILE A 44 12.99 -7.33 -0.93
N PHE A 45 12.45 -8.31 -0.18
CA PHE A 45 11.35 -8.03 0.75
C PHE A 45 11.79 -7.05 1.84
N THR A 46 12.99 -7.21 2.39
CA THR A 46 13.52 -6.29 3.41
C THR A 46 13.62 -4.86 2.87
N TYR A 47 14.26 -4.68 1.70
CA TYR A 47 14.35 -3.37 1.05
C TYR A 47 12.95 -2.78 0.79
N TRP A 48 12.03 -3.60 0.29
CA TRP A 48 10.67 -3.16 0.01
C TRP A 48 9.89 -2.75 1.26
N PHE A 49 9.95 -3.56 2.32
CA PHE A 49 9.31 -3.27 3.59
C PHE A 49 9.86 -1.99 4.22
N ILE A 50 11.18 -1.80 4.20
CA ILE A 50 11.80 -0.56 4.68
C ILE A 50 11.26 0.63 3.87
N LYS A 51 11.27 0.54 2.54
CA LYS A 51 10.76 1.61 1.66
C LYS A 51 9.27 1.92 1.89
N LYS A 52 8.45 0.91 2.25
CA LYS A 52 7.02 1.07 2.47
C LYS A 52 6.68 1.54 3.90
N SER A 53 7.47 1.13 4.88
CA SER A 53 7.24 1.41 6.31
C SER A 53 7.96 2.66 6.82
N ALA A 54 9.04 3.10 6.17
CA ALA A 54 9.65 4.37 6.50
C ALA A 54 8.61 5.47 6.24
N VAL A 55 8.18 6.13 7.31
CA VAL A 55 7.44 7.39 7.26
C VAL A 55 8.42 8.42 6.71
N GLY A 56 8.56 8.45 5.40
CA GLY A 56 9.35 9.47 4.74
C GLY A 56 8.66 10.79 5.01
N PHE A 57 9.28 11.66 5.80
CA PHE A 57 9.11 13.09 5.59
C PHE A 57 9.47 13.31 4.12
N ILE A 58 8.45 13.54 3.30
CA ILE A 58 8.67 13.77 1.87
C ILE A 58 9.07 15.24 1.78
N ASP A 59 10.29 15.52 1.36
CA ASP A 59 10.73 16.89 1.08
C ASP A 59 9.76 17.54 0.07
N ASN A 60 9.43 18.81 0.29
CA ASN A 60 8.42 19.57 -0.48
C ASN A 60 7.01 18.94 -0.48
N SER A 61 6.59 18.42 0.68
CA SER A 61 5.21 17.94 0.87
C SER A 61 4.36 18.93 1.67
N VAL A 62 3.06 18.90 1.41
CA VAL A 62 2.05 19.63 2.20
C VAL A 62 1.64 18.72 3.36
N GLY A 63 1.77 19.20 4.60
CA GLY A 63 1.22 18.50 5.75
C GLY A 63 -0.30 18.61 5.77
N LEU A 64 -1.01 17.48 5.75
CA LEU A 64 -2.46 17.42 5.89
C LEU A 64 -2.81 16.76 7.22
N GLN A 65 -3.46 17.49 8.11
CA GLN A 65 -4.04 16.96 9.32
C GLN A 65 -5.55 16.73 9.13
N VAL A 66 -5.99 15.48 9.23
CA VAL A 66 -7.41 15.13 9.20
C VAL A 66 -7.87 14.81 10.62
N ILE A 67 -8.85 15.56 11.11
CA ILE A 67 -9.43 15.44 12.46
C ILE A 67 -10.84 14.89 12.33
N ASN A 68 -11.12 13.76 12.99
CA ASN A 68 -12.47 13.20 13.01
C ASN A 68 -13.24 13.72 14.23
N LYS A 69 -14.22 14.60 14.02
CA LYS A 69 -15.12 15.12 15.06
C LYS A 69 -16.48 14.42 15.08
N LEU A 70 -16.68 13.42 14.22
CA LEU A 70 -17.89 12.61 14.24
C LEU A 70 -17.86 11.58 15.37
N PRO A 71 -19.02 11.19 15.92
CA PRO A 71 -19.11 10.24 17.03
C PRO A 71 -18.72 8.81 16.66
N GLN A 72 -18.47 8.52 15.38
CA GLN A 72 -18.11 7.19 14.89
C GLN A 72 -16.71 7.20 14.26
N THR A 73 -16.02 6.06 14.34
CA THR A 73 -14.74 5.88 13.67
C THR A 73 -14.95 5.80 12.17
N LEU A 74 -14.28 6.67 11.42
CA LEU A 74 -14.32 6.67 9.96
C LEU A 74 -12.97 6.23 9.38
N ASP A 75 -13.04 5.55 8.24
CA ASP A 75 -11.88 5.17 7.46
C ASP A 75 -11.62 6.22 6.37
N PHE A 76 -10.50 6.93 6.49
CA PHE A 76 -10.19 8.07 5.63
C PHE A 76 -9.19 7.74 4.53
N TYR A 77 -9.47 8.30 3.36
CA TYR A 77 -8.62 8.24 2.17
C TYR A 77 -8.44 9.66 1.63
N VAL A 78 -7.26 9.91 1.08
CA VAL A 78 -6.97 11.12 0.31
C VAL A 78 -6.66 10.75 -1.11
N ILE A 79 -7.12 11.57 -2.05
CA ILE A 79 -6.87 11.42 -3.47
C ILE A 79 -6.24 12.72 -3.96
N ASN A 80 -4.98 12.67 -4.39
CA ASN A 80 -4.32 13.81 -5.03
C ASN A 80 -4.68 13.83 -6.52
N VAL A 81 -5.10 15.00 -7.02
CA VAL A 81 -5.47 15.20 -8.42
C VAL A 81 -4.26 15.75 -9.17
N ASN A 82 -3.47 14.87 -9.82
CA ASN A 82 -2.28 15.29 -10.57
C ASN A 82 -2.66 15.72 -12.00
N ASN A 83 -2.31 16.97 -12.34
CA ASN A 83 -2.31 17.62 -13.66
C ASN A 83 -3.62 17.57 -14.51
N PRO A 84 -4.24 18.71 -14.87
CA PRO A 84 -5.46 18.76 -15.69
C PRO A 84 -5.30 18.35 -17.17
N GLU A 85 -4.09 18.35 -17.75
CA GLU A 85 -3.89 18.14 -19.20
C GLU A 85 -3.78 16.67 -19.66
N LYS A 86 -3.61 15.72 -18.73
CA LYS A 86 -3.49 14.28 -19.05
C LYS A 86 -4.42 13.45 -18.18
N ASN A 87 -5.73 13.55 -18.42
CA ASN A 87 -6.75 12.70 -17.80
C ASN A 87 -6.48 12.39 -16.31
N GLY A 88 -6.20 13.46 -15.53
CA GLY A 88 -5.96 13.49 -14.09
C GLY A 88 -5.54 12.16 -13.46
N VAL A 89 -4.24 11.89 -13.32
CA VAL A 89 -3.80 10.71 -12.58
C VAL A 89 -4.18 10.92 -11.11
N LEU A 90 -5.18 10.17 -10.65
CA LEU A 90 -5.67 10.22 -9.28
C LEU A 90 -4.82 9.32 -8.40
N GLU A 91 -4.01 9.91 -7.52
CA GLU A 91 -3.19 9.14 -6.59
C GLU A 91 -3.92 8.99 -5.25
N SER A 92 -4.41 7.78 -4.97
CA SER A 92 -5.06 7.46 -3.71
C SER A 92 -4.07 7.05 -2.62
N LYS A 93 -4.29 7.56 -1.42
CA LYS A 93 -3.57 7.18 -0.21
C LYS A 93 -4.55 6.91 0.92
N HIS A 94 -4.31 5.81 1.64
CA HIS A 94 -5.07 5.48 2.84
C HIS A 94 -4.46 6.20 4.04
N ILE A 95 -5.21 7.13 4.65
CA ILE A 95 -4.80 7.82 5.88
C ILE A 95 -5.02 6.90 7.09
N GLY A 96 -6.10 6.12 7.03
CA GLY A 96 -6.44 5.12 8.04
C GLY A 96 -7.74 5.41 8.77
N LYS A 97 -8.00 4.55 9.76
CA LYS A 97 -9.18 4.64 10.62
C LYS A 97 -8.93 5.64 11.75
N ILE A 98 -9.63 6.75 11.72
CA ILE A 98 -9.50 7.82 12.71
C ILE A 98 -10.69 7.75 13.67
N ARG A 99 -10.40 7.57 14.96
CA ARG A 99 -11.40 7.51 16.02
C ARG A 99 -12.01 8.90 16.29
N PRO A 100 -13.20 8.99 16.87
CA PRO A 100 -13.79 10.26 17.30
C PRO A 100 -12.82 11.04 18.18
N GLU A 101 -12.67 12.34 17.91
CA GLU A 101 -11.77 13.28 18.59
C GLU A 101 -10.26 13.02 18.41
N TYR A 102 -9.88 12.14 17.49
CA TYR A 102 -8.48 11.92 17.11
C TYR A 102 -8.17 12.51 15.74
N TYR A 103 -6.88 12.68 15.48
CA TYR A 103 -6.38 13.13 14.19
C TYR A 103 -5.29 12.22 13.66
N ARG A 104 -5.05 12.31 12.35
CA ARG A 104 -3.86 11.77 11.70
C ARG A 104 -3.28 12.84 10.80
N VAL A 105 -1.95 12.87 10.76
CA VAL A 105 -1.20 13.73 9.85
C VAL A 105 -0.69 12.87 8.71
N GLU A 106 -0.83 13.40 7.50
CA GLU A 106 -0.38 12.77 6.27
C GLU A 106 0.38 13.77 5.43
N TYR A 107 1.47 13.33 4.79
CA TYR A 107 2.30 14.18 3.94
C TYR A 107 1.92 13.96 2.48
N LEU A 108 1.42 15.02 1.84
CA LEU A 108 0.96 15.02 0.46
C LEU A 108 2.03 15.60 -0.46
N LYS A 109 2.53 14.78 -1.37
CA LYS A 109 3.40 15.27 -2.44
C LYS A 109 2.55 15.93 -3.51
N MET A 110 2.62 17.26 -3.61
CA MET A 110 1.76 18.07 -4.48
C MET A 110 2.54 18.77 -5.59
N ASP A 111 3.73 18.28 -5.97
CA ASP A 111 4.56 18.88 -7.03
C ASP A 111 3.79 19.10 -8.34
N GLN A 112 2.89 18.16 -8.68
CA GLN A 112 2.09 18.17 -9.92
C GLN A 112 0.58 18.32 -9.67
N SER A 113 0.18 18.65 -8.44
CA SER A 113 -1.22 18.78 -8.04
C SER A 113 -1.46 20.09 -7.30
N ASN A 114 -2.62 20.68 -7.52
CA ASN A 114 -3.09 21.85 -6.77
C ASN A 114 -4.41 21.54 -6.03
N GLU A 115 -4.78 20.27 -5.94
CA GLU A 115 -6.08 19.84 -5.43
C GLU A 115 -6.02 18.41 -4.87
N TYR A 116 -6.65 18.21 -3.73
CA TYR A 116 -6.88 16.88 -3.19
C TYR A 116 -8.32 16.69 -2.74
N TRP A 117 -8.77 15.44 -2.72
CA TRP A 117 -10.07 15.04 -2.19
C TRP A 117 -9.88 14.25 -0.92
N ILE A 118 -10.75 14.48 0.06
CA ILE A 118 -10.84 13.64 1.26
C ILE A 118 -12.14 12.84 1.17
N VAL A 119 -12.02 11.54 1.43
CA VAL A 119 -13.14 10.61 1.46
C VAL A 119 -13.16 9.92 2.82
N GLY A 120 -14.31 9.88 3.46
CA GLY A 120 -14.52 9.16 4.72
C GLY A 120 -15.58 8.07 4.55
N TYR A 121 -15.23 6.86 4.97
CA TYR A 121 -16.12 5.70 4.93
C TYR A 121 -16.55 5.29 6.34
N LEU A 122 -17.84 4.99 6.47
CA LEU A 122 -18.38 4.27 7.60
C LEU A 122 -18.42 2.77 7.26
N GLY A 123 -17.57 1.98 7.90
CA GLY A 123 -17.39 0.57 7.54
C GLY A 123 -16.67 0.38 6.19
N LYS A 124 -17.00 -0.67 5.44
CA LYS A 124 -16.24 -1.07 4.23
C LYS A 124 -16.71 -0.42 2.91
N LYS A 125 -17.95 0.03 2.81
CA LYS A 125 -18.57 0.43 1.53
C LYS A 125 -19.41 1.70 1.57
N ASN A 126 -19.73 2.20 2.77
CA ASN A 126 -20.60 3.36 2.92
C ASN A 126 -19.77 4.64 2.95
N LEU A 127 -19.73 5.37 1.83
CA LEU A 127 -19.09 6.68 1.75
C LEU A 127 -20.04 7.68 2.43
N VAL A 128 -19.58 8.29 3.51
CA VAL A 128 -20.38 9.23 4.33
C VAL A 128 -19.79 10.64 4.37
N TYR A 129 -18.55 10.78 3.90
CA TYR A 129 -17.88 12.07 3.81
C TYR A 129 -17.12 12.19 2.49
N PHE A 130 -17.29 13.31 1.80
CA PHE A 130 -16.53 13.72 0.63
C PHE A 130 -16.38 15.24 0.62
N SER A 131 -15.13 15.69 0.50
CA SER A 131 -14.78 17.10 0.34
C SER A 131 -13.61 17.28 -0.62
N GLN A 132 -13.73 18.28 -1.49
CA GLN A 132 -12.71 18.74 -2.42
C GLN A 132 -11.98 19.95 -1.81
N HIS A 133 -10.65 19.95 -1.86
CA HIS A 133 -9.81 21.02 -1.33
C HIS A 133 -8.79 21.46 -2.38
N SER A 134 -8.77 22.76 -2.68
CA SER A 134 -7.73 23.36 -3.50
C SER A 134 -6.58 23.84 -2.61
N VAL A 135 -5.34 23.64 -3.06
CA VAL A 135 -4.13 24.05 -2.35
C VAL A 135 -3.44 25.15 -3.16
N PRO A 136 -3.85 26.42 -2.98
CA PRO A 136 -3.26 27.54 -3.70
C PRO A 136 -1.83 27.85 -3.24
N ASN A 137 -1.50 27.55 -1.98
CA ASN A 137 -0.17 27.72 -1.41
C ASN A 137 0.31 26.40 -0.80
N LYS A 138 1.37 25.83 -1.36
CA LYS A 138 1.95 24.53 -0.96
C LYS A 138 2.88 24.64 0.24
N ASN A 139 3.14 25.85 0.74
CA ASN A 139 3.99 26.10 1.90
C ASN A 139 3.17 26.14 3.22
N ILE A 140 1.86 25.92 3.16
CA ILE A 140 0.96 26.00 4.32
C ILE A 140 0.33 24.64 4.58
N ASP A 141 0.51 24.15 5.81
CA ASP A 141 -0.15 22.94 6.29
C ASP A 141 -1.67 23.09 6.29
N GLN A 142 -2.36 22.04 5.86
CA GLN A 142 -3.80 21.98 5.76
C GLN A 142 -4.38 21.23 6.96
N ILE A 143 -5.44 21.78 7.55
CA ILE A 143 -6.19 21.12 8.63
C ILE A 143 -7.62 20.94 8.15
N VAL A 144 -8.11 19.71 8.19
CA VAL A 144 -9.49 19.37 7.81
C VAL A 144 -10.20 18.72 8.97
N GLU A 145 -11.22 19.41 9.47
CA GLU A 145 -12.09 18.92 10.53
C GLU A 145 -13.37 18.33 9.94
N VAL A 146 -13.58 17.04 10.21
CA VAL A 146 -14.74 16.30 9.74
C VAL A 146 -15.79 16.30 10.84
N GLN A 147 -16.64 17.31 10.85
CA GLN A 147 -17.68 17.52 11.87
C GLN A 147 -19.03 16.93 11.47
N ASN A 148 -19.32 16.83 10.17
CA ASN A 148 -20.61 16.40 9.65
C ASN A 148 -20.44 15.40 8.51
N TYR A 149 -21.48 14.58 8.28
CA TYR A 149 -21.60 13.79 7.06
C TYR A 149 -21.93 14.73 5.90
N ILE A 150 -20.95 14.95 5.02
CA ILE A 150 -21.05 15.88 3.90
C ILE A 150 -20.67 15.14 2.63
N ASN A 151 -21.45 15.31 1.57
CA ASN A 151 -21.02 14.96 0.23
C ASN A 151 -21.13 16.21 -0.65
N GLN A 152 -20.01 16.92 -0.83
CA GLN A 152 -19.99 18.19 -1.56
C GLN A 152 -20.42 18.04 -3.03
N SER A 153 -20.15 16.89 -3.65
CA SER A 153 -20.48 16.65 -5.06
C SER A 153 -20.70 15.16 -5.31
N LEU A 154 -21.93 14.78 -5.68
CA LEU A 154 -22.28 13.39 -6.00
C LEU A 154 -21.39 12.83 -7.12
N LYS A 155 -21.19 13.60 -8.20
CA LYS A 155 -20.37 13.19 -9.34
C LYS A 155 -18.92 12.92 -8.97
N LEU A 156 -18.30 13.83 -8.20
CA LEU A 156 -16.90 13.66 -7.78
C LEU A 156 -16.76 12.56 -6.72
N SER A 157 -17.73 12.44 -5.82
CA SER A 157 -17.73 11.37 -4.81
C SER A 157 -17.83 9.97 -5.43
N GLU A 158 -18.55 9.81 -6.54
CA GLU A 158 -18.63 8.54 -7.26
C GLU A 158 -17.30 8.21 -7.96
N ALA A 159 -16.64 9.21 -8.56
CA ALA A 159 -15.31 9.05 -9.14
C ALA A 159 -14.28 8.69 -8.05
N ALA A 160 -14.31 9.39 -6.92
CA ALA A 160 -13.47 9.11 -5.77
C ALA A 160 -13.69 7.69 -5.23
N LYS A 161 -14.97 7.27 -5.14
CA LYS A 161 -15.31 5.91 -4.72
C LYS A 161 -14.72 4.84 -5.64
N LYS A 162 -14.87 5.00 -6.96
CA LYS A 162 -14.26 4.08 -7.95
C LYS A 162 -12.74 4.01 -7.79
N GLN A 163 -12.10 5.14 -7.54
CA GLN A 163 -10.65 5.20 -7.35
C GLN A 163 -10.20 4.53 -6.04
N VAL A 164 -10.92 4.72 -4.93
CA VAL A 164 -10.64 4.05 -3.66
C VAL A 164 -10.87 2.53 -3.78
N ASP A 165 -11.93 2.11 -4.45
CA ASP A 165 -12.23 0.69 -4.68
C ASP A 165 -11.12 0.02 -5.52
N ALA A 166 -10.66 0.67 -6.58
CA ALA A 166 -9.54 0.19 -7.40
C ALA A 166 -8.23 0.10 -6.61
N TYR A 167 -7.93 1.13 -5.81
CA TYR A 167 -6.76 1.15 -4.92
C TYR A 167 -6.80 -0.01 -3.91
N ASN A 168 -7.95 -0.23 -3.27
CA ASN A 168 -8.14 -1.30 -2.31
C ASN A 168 -8.05 -2.69 -2.96
N TYR A 169 -8.58 -2.85 -4.17
CA TYR A 169 -8.47 -4.08 -4.95
C TYR A 169 -7.01 -4.42 -5.28
N GLU A 170 -6.25 -3.46 -5.82
CA GLU A 170 -4.84 -3.66 -6.15
C GLU A 170 -3.99 -3.96 -4.91
N ASN A 171 -4.22 -3.25 -3.79
CA ASN A 171 -3.54 -3.55 -2.53
C ASN A 171 -3.89 -4.92 -1.97
N THR A 172 -5.16 -5.34 -2.07
CA THR A 172 -5.58 -6.68 -1.62
C THR A 172 -4.92 -7.76 -2.47
N LYS A 173 -4.93 -7.60 -3.79
CA LYS A 173 -4.27 -8.50 -4.74
C LYS A 173 -2.77 -8.59 -4.46
N LEU A 174 -2.10 -7.45 -4.28
CA LEU A 174 -0.67 -7.42 -3.93
C LEU A 174 -0.42 -8.11 -2.58
N GLY A 175 -1.27 -7.84 -1.58
CA GLY A 175 -1.20 -8.47 -0.26
C GLY A 175 -1.28 -9.99 -0.32
N ILE A 176 -2.17 -10.54 -1.15
CA ILE A 176 -2.28 -11.99 -1.39
C ILE A 176 -0.96 -12.54 -1.94
N TRP A 177 -0.41 -11.93 -2.99
CA TRP A 177 0.86 -12.37 -3.58
C TRP A 177 2.02 -12.32 -2.60
N VAL A 178 2.16 -11.22 -1.85
CA VAL A 178 3.22 -11.07 -0.83
C VAL A 178 3.06 -12.12 0.27
N ALA A 179 1.84 -12.38 0.74
CA ALA A 179 1.60 -13.40 1.78
C ALA A 179 1.96 -14.82 1.29
N LEU A 180 1.59 -15.15 0.04
CA LEU A 180 1.96 -16.43 -0.58
C LEU A 180 3.48 -16.58 -0.71
N ASP A 181 4.18 -15.52 -1.15
CA ASP A 181 5.64 -15.53 -1.27
C ASP A 181 6.34 -15.70 0.08
N LEU A 182 5.89 -14.98 1.10
CA LEU A 182 6.44 -15.11 2.46
C LEU A 182 6.23 -16.52 3.01
N LEU A 183 5.08 -17.15 2.72
CA LEU A 183 4.83 -18.55 3.09
C LEU A 183 5.79 -19.51 2.38
N LEU A 184 5.99 -19.35 1.07
CA LEU A 184 6.92 -20.18 0.30
C LEU A 184 8.38 -19.96 0.74
N LEU A 185 8.75 -18.72 1.06
CA LEU A 185 10.06 -18.36 1.57
C LEU A 185 10.30 -19.00 2.93
N PHE A 186 9.33 -18.92 3.84
CA PHE A 186 9.37 -19.59 5.13
C PHE A 186 9.56 -21.10 4.98
N LEU A 187 8.79 -21.74 4.09
CA LEU A 187 8.90 -23.18 3.84
C LEU A 187 10.29 -23.57 3.30
N ASN A 188 10.82 -22.81 2.33
CA ASN A 188 12.16 -23.03 1.80
C ASN A 188 13.23 -22.85 2.89
N LEU A 189 13.09 -21.86 3.77
CA LEU A 189 14.01 -21.60 4.88
C LEU A 189 13.99 -22.76 5.89
N VAL A 190 12.80 -23.20 6.32
CA VAL A 190 12.65 -24.34 7.24
C VAL A 190 13.28 -25.61 6.65
N LEU A 191 13.09 -25.87 5.35
CA LEU A 191 13.68 -27.03 4.67
C LEU A 191 15.22 -26.97 4.55
N ILE A 192 15.83 -25.78 4.55
CA ILE A 192 17.30 -25.64 4.61
C ILE A 192 17.82 -25.95 6.01
N VAL A 193 17.12 -25.44 7.03
CA VAL A 193 17.56 -25.51 8.44
C VAL A 193 17.28 -26.90 9.04
N ARG A 194 16.23 -27.59 8.57
CA ARG A 194 15.88 -28.93 9.04
C ARG A 194 17.05 -29.89 8.78
N LYS A 195 17.69 -30.37 9.86
CA LYS A 195 18.65 -31.47 9.78
C LYS A 195 17.98 -32.67 9.13
N ASN A 196 18.60 -33.25 8.11
CA ASN A 196 18.24 -34.59 7.65
C ASN A 196 18.48 -35.52 8.85
N LYS A 197 17.41 -36.07 9.42
CA LYS A 197 17.51 -37.29 10.21
C LYS A 197 17.91 -38.42 9.28
#